data_AF-A0A6G1D408-F1
#
_entry.id   AF-A0A6G1D408-F1
#
_cell.length_a   1.000
_cell.length_b   1.000
_cell.length_c   1.000
_cell.angle_alpha   90.00
_cell.angle_beta   90.00
_cell.angle_gamma   90.00
#
_symmetry.space_group_name_H-M   'P 1'
#
loop_
_entity.id
_entity.type
_entity.pdbx_description
1 polymer ?
#
loop_
_entity_poly.entity_id
_entity_poly.type
_entity_poly.pdbx_seq_one_letter_code
_entity_poly.pdbx_strand_id
1 'polypeptide(L)' 'MKGGGCKEAFVAWEECVETAREESSDMVERCFEATANLKRCMDAHADYYVPVLRAEQALECFFCRNLRRN' A
#
# COMPACT_ATOMS: atom_id res chain seq x y z
N MET A 1 -0.83 6.06 9.46
CA MET A 1 0.11 6.31 8.34
C MET A 1 0.43 7.79 8.10
N LYS A 2 -0.33 8.76 8.66
CA LYS A 2 0.00 10.22 8.57
C LYS A 2 1.15 10.69 9.46
N GLY A 3 1.84 9.76 10.13
CA GLY A 3 3.07 10.02 10.89
C GLY A 3 4.27 9.39 10.17
N GLY A 4 5.46 9.94 10.40
CA GLY A 4 6.71 9.50 9.76
C GLY A 4 7.01 10.20 8.44
N GLY A 5 8.10 9.77 7.79
CA GLY A 5 8.65 10.42 6.59
C GLY A 5 7.87 10.19 5.30
N CYS A 6 6.88 9.30 5.30
CA CYS A 6 6.07 8.98 4.11
C CYS A 6 4.68 9.62 4.13
N LYS A 7 4.48 10.68 4.92
CA LYS A 7 3.18 11.34 5.09
C LYS A 7 2.65 11.86 3.76
N GLU A 8 3.48 12.54 2.96
CA GLU A 8 3.08 13.12 1.67
C GLU A 8 2.64 12.02 0.69
N ALA A 9 3.43 10.94 0.60
CA ALA A 9 3.08 9.79 -0.25
C ALA A 9 1.77 9.13 0.19
N PHE A 10 1.51 9.07 1.50
CA PHE A 10 0.27 8.51 2.04
C PHE A 10 -0.94 9.40 1.74
N VAL A 11 -0.81 10.72 1.86
CA VAL A 11 -1.90 11.66 1.53
C VAL A 11 -2.22 11.60 0.03
N ALA A 12 -1.21 11.56 -0.85
CA ALA A 12 -1.43 11.43 -2.29
C ALA A 12 -2.15 10.12 -2.65
N TRP A 13 -1.82 9.03 -1.96
CA TRP A 13 -2.54 7.76 -2.11
C TRP A 13 -3.99 7.86 -1.63
N GLU A 14 -4.25 8.46 -0.46
CA GLU A 14 -5.62 8.68 0.04
C GLU A 14 -6.46 9.52 -0.94
N GLU A 15 -5.91 10.62 -1.45
CA GLU A 15 -6.60 11.47 -2.43
C GLU A 15 -6.95 10.69 -3.71
N CYS A 16 -6.04 9.83 -4.19
CA CYS A 16 -6.32 8.96 -5.32
C CYS A 16 -7.47 7.99 -5.02
N VAL A 17 -7.44 7.36 -3.84
CA VAL A 17 -8.46 6.40 -3.39
C VAL A 17 -9.84 7.05 -3.26
N GLU A 18 -9.92 8.24 -2.67
CA GLU A 18 -11.17 8.98 -2.55
C GLU A 18 -11.70 9.38 -3.92
N THR A 19 -10.84 9.87 -4.81
CA THR A 19 -11.25 10.17 -6.19
C THR A 19 -11.74 8.91 -6.92
N ALA A 20 -11.05 7.78 -6.75
CA ALA A 20 -11.44 6.51 -7.35
C ALA A 20 -12.84 6.08 -6.89
N ARG A 21 -13.13 6.30 -5.60
CA ARG A 21 -14.41 6.02 -4.96
C ARG A 21 -15.53 6.92 -5.49
N GLU A 22 -15.28 8.22 -5.60
CA GLU A 22 -16.24 9.20 -6.14
C GLU A 22 -16.60 8.89 -7.60
N GLU A 23 -15.60 8.51 -8.40
CA GLU A 23 -15.78 8.15 -9.82
C GLU A 23 -16.26 6.70 -10.02
N SER A 24 -16.38 5.90 -8.95
CA SER A 24 -16.68 4.45 -9.02
C SER A 24 -15.73 3.68 -9.96
N SER A 25 -14.48 4.11 -10.02
CA SER A 25 -13.42 3.50 -10.84
C SER A 25 -12.69 2.38 -10.08
N ASP A 26 -12.00 1.49 -10.80
CA ASP A 26 -11.15 0.49 -10.17
C ASP A 26 -9.95 1.17 -9.50
N MET A 27 -9.99 1.20 -8.17
CA MET A 27 -8.96 1.78 -7.31
C MET A 27 -7.60 1.10 -7.49
N VAL A 28 -7.57 -0.21 -7.74
CA VAL A 28 -6.31 -0.96 -7.87
C VAL A 28 -5.58 -0.50 -9.12
N GLU A 29 -6.29 -0.38 -10.24
CA GLU A 29 -5.71 0.07 -11.49
C GLU A 29 -5.37 1.56 -11.43
N ARG A 30 -6.30 2.40 -10.98
CA ARG A 30 -6.12 3.86 -10.94
C ARG A 30 -5.01 4.30 -9.99
N CYS A 31 -4.94 3.71 -8.80
CA CYS A 31 -4.03 4.14 -7.74
C CYS A 31 -2.80 3.23 -7.61
N PHE A 32 -2.52 2.41 -8.63
CA PHE A 32 -1.35 1.52 -8.64
C PHE A 32 -0.05 2.29 -8.41
N GLU A 33 0.18 3.37 -9.16
CA GLU A 33 1.41 4.16 -9.04
C GLU A 33 1.52 4.85 -7.67
N ALA A 34 0.42 5.41 -7.15
CA ALA A 34 0.40 6.02 -5.83
C ALA A 34 0.70 4.99 -4.73
N THR A 35 0.12 3.80 -4.84
CA THR A 35 0.36 2.67 -3.92
C THR A 35 1.82 2.21 -3.99
N ALA A 36 2.38 2.08 -5.20
CA ALA A 36 3.78 1.69 -5.39
C ALA A 36 4.75 2.74 -4.83
N ASN A 37 4.46 4.04 -5.01
CA ASN A 37 5.28 5.11 -4.46
C ASN A 37 5.24 5.15 -2.93
N LEU A 38 4.06 4.97 -2.33
CA LEU A 38 3.92 4.83 -0.89
C LEU A 38 4.71 3.63 -0.35
N LYS A 39 4.57 2.46 -0.99
CA LYS A 39 5.31 1.25 -0.60
C LYS A 39 6.83 1.44 -0.66
N ARG A 40 7.33 2.02 -1.77
CA ARG A 40 8.77 2.34 -1.91
C ARG A 40 9.28 3.26 -0.81
N CYS A 41 8.49 4.27 -0.44
CA CYS A 41 8.84 5.14 0.68
C CYS A 41 8.89 4.35 2.00
N MET A 42 7.87 3.53 2.27
CA MET A 42 7.83 2.74 3.50
C MET A 42 8.99 1.74 3.59
N ASP A 43 9.39 1.14 2.47
CA ASP A 43 10.55 0.24 2.40
C ASP A 43 11.87 0.97 2.69
N ALA A 44 12.03 2.20 2.19
CA ALA A 44 13.19 3.04 2.49
C ALA A 44 13.25 3.47 3.97
N HIS A 45 12.11 3.48 4.65
CA HIS A 45 11.95 3.82 6.06
C HIS A 45 11.40 2.63 6.88
N ALA A 46 11.86 1.42 6.54
CA ALA A 46 11.26 0.19 7.03
C ALA A 46 11.31 0.05 8.55
N ASP A 47 12.30 0.63 9.21
CA ASP A 47 12.46 0.67 10.67
C ASP A 47 11.31 1.40 11.37
N TYR A 48 10.78 2.45 10.76
CA TYR A 48 9.60 3.16 11.26
C TYR A 48 8.30 2.41 10.96
N TYR A 49 8.21 1.73 9.81
CA TYR A 49 6.98 1.09 9.32
C TYR A 49 6.91 -0.43 9.55
N VAL A 50 7.79 -1.01 10.37
CA VAL A 50 7.90 -2.48 10.61
C VAL A 50 6.55 -3.17 10.82
N PRO A 51 5.62 -2.70 11.67
CA PRO A 51 4.37 -3.42 11.91
C PRO A 51 3.51 -3.54 10.65
N VAL A 52 3.51 -2.51 9.80
CA VAL A 52 2.70 -2.46 8.58
C VAL A 52 3.32 -3.36 7.52
N LEU A 53 4.63 -3.24 7.30
CA LEU A 53 5.35 -4.06 6.32
C LEU A 53 5.28 -5.56 6.64
N ARG A 54 5.30 -5.93 7.93
CA ARG A 54 5.09 -7.33 8.34
C ARG A 54 3.68 -7.84 8.04
N ALA A 55 2.66 -7.00 8.25
CA ALA A 55 1.29 -7.38 7.94
C ALA A 55 1.11 -7.61 6.43
N GLU A 56 1.67 -6.73 5.61
CA GLU A 56 1.69 -6.87 4.15
C GLU A 56 2.40 -8.15 3.71
N GLN A 57 3.62 -8.39 4.21
CA GLN A 57 4.38 -9.61 3.90
C GLN A 57 3.66 -10.89 4.35
N ALA A 58 2.91 -10.84 5.46
CA ALA A 58 2.10 -11.97 5.92
C ALA A 58 0.92 -12.25 4.97
N LEU A 59 0.29 -11.23 4.41
CA LEU A 59 -0.77 -11.37 3.39
C LEU A 59 -0.21 -11.94 2.09
N GLU A 60 0.91 -11.40 1.60
CA GLU A 60 1.62 -11.94 0.42
C GLU A 60 2.01 -13.41 0.65
N CYS A 61 2.58 -13.72 1.82
CA CYS A 61 2.95 -15.09 2.18
C CYS A 61 1.73 -16.02 2.32
N PHE A 62 0.61 -15.55 2.87
CA PHE A 62 -0.64 -16.32 2.93
C PHE A 62 -1.14 -16.65 1.52
N PHE A 63 -1.11 -15.67 0.63
CA PHE A 63 -1.50 -15.85 -0.76
C PHE A 63 -0.55 -16.83 -1.48
N CYS A 64 0.77 -16.68 -1.32
CA CYS A 64 1.77 -17.61 -1.85
C CYS A 64 1.65 -19.04 -1.29
N ARG A 65 1.19 -19.20 -0.04
CA ARG A 65 1.01 -20.52 0.58
C ARG A 65 -0.26 -21.22 0.11
N ASN A 66 -1.32 -20.45 -0.18
CA ASN A 66 -2.56 -21.00 -0.73
C ASN A 66 -2.48 -21.23 -2.25
N LEU A 67 -1.78 -20.38 -3.02
CA LEU A 67 -1.51 -20.62 -4.45
C LEU A 67 -0.62 -21.85 -4.69
N ARG A 68 0.30 -22.19 -3.77
CA ARG A 68 1.09 -23.43 -3.84
C ARG A 68 0.33 -24.71 -3.46
N ARG A 69 -0.95 -24.59 -3.05
CA ARG A 69 -1.81 -25.72 -2.68
C ARG A 69 -2.85 -26.08 -3.76
N ASN A 70 -2.92 -25.31 -4.85
CA ASN A 70 -3.71 -25.59 -6.05
C ASN A 70 -2.76 -25.94 -7.21
#